data_AF-A0AA88J1A8-F1
#
_entry.id   AF-A0AA88J1A8-F1
#
_cell.length_a   1.000
_cell.length_b   1.000
_cell.length_c   1.000
_cell.angle_alpha   90.00
_cell.angle_beta   90.00
_cell.angle_gamma   90.00
#
_symmetry.space_group_name_H-M   'P 1'
#
loop_
_entity.id
_entity.type
_entity.pdbx_description
1 polymer ?
#
loop_
_entity_poly.entity_id
_entity_poly.type
_entity_poly.pdbx_seq_one_letter_code
_entity_poly.pdbx_strand_id
1 'polypeptide(L)'
;MSVELEKVIRTIFEEHLSESVSVQEEDVCSGVTRLLNKRRQIKDVDNEMKIQRQEFEIKRESLRQRREQMKIKEENLKDSLLKFDKFLKENDAKRARGVKKAGSERAVLRERERELEQLHTHIAALQVKKEKLQVRVERFRVYSDFLHTVLKTATKFEDVGQLVARFETLMSTREQLLRRQSEMERQRENDSLELRRYISEQNSILLQYNNTLSQLQTELDNVLSHTLAQESSWNHIQAAAVKETHLLSQIKVVTRNLYHMTGGVTGGDQGVNVDDTVEQLEQIRLFIEDRAEIFTYLRSDRSSSSSRLSDRE
;
A
#
# COMPACT_ATOMS: atom_id res chain seq x y z
N MET A 1 -64.25 83.66 56.76
CA MET A 1 -63.43 83.96 57.95
C MET A 1 -63.24 85.45 58.23
N SER A 2 -63.28 86.37 57.23
CA SER A 2 -63.21 87.82 57.50
C SER A 2 -64.48 88.43 58.13
N VAL A 3 -65.65 87.83 57.86
CA VAL A 3 -66.98 88.35 58.27
C VAL A 3 -67.33 88.03 59.74
N GLU A 4 -66.74 86.97 60.30
CA GLU A 4 -66.94 86.60 61.72
C GLU A 4 -66.12 87.49 62.66
N LEU A 5 -64.92 87.90 62.25
CA LEU A 5 -64.07 88.77 63.05
C LEU A 5 -64.69 90.18 63.17
N GLU A 6 -65.31 90.68 62.10
CA GLU A 6 -65.95 92.00 62.05
C GLU A 6 -67.20 92.09 62.93
N LYS A 7 -68.00 91.01 63.00
CA LYS A 7 -69.15 90.91 63.91
C LYS A 7 -68.71 90.88 65.37
N VAL A 8 -67.68 90.09 65.71
CA VAL A 8 -67.17 89.96 67.08
C VAL A 8 -66.59 91.30 67.56
N ILE A 9 -65.84 92.00 66.71
CA ILE A 9 -65.30 93.33 67.05
C ILE A 9 -66.43 94.35 67.24
N ARG A 10 -67.51 94.32 66.43
CA ARG A 10 -68.69 95.19 66.62
C ARG A 10 -69.39 94.96 67.95
N THR A 11 -69.66 93.71 68.34
CA THR A 11 -70.31 93.39 69.61
C THR A 11 -69.47 93.81 70.82
N ILE A 12 -68.15 93.61 70.79
CA ILE A 12 -67.26 94.01 71.89
C ILE A 12 -67.21 95.54 72.01
N PHE A 13 -67.29 96.27 70.88
CA PHE A 13 -67.32 97.73 70.87
C PHE A 13 -68.67 98.30 71.34
N GLU A 14 -69.79 97.65 71.00
CA GLU A 14 -71.13 98.02 71.47
C GLU A 14 -71.32 97.76 72.98
N GLU A 15 -70.74 96.69 73.53
CA GLU A 15 -70.73 96.43 74.98
C GLU A 15 -69.92 97.49 75.76
N HIS A 16 -68.71 97.85 75.29
CA HIS A 16 -67.89 98.86 75.97
C HIS A 16 -68.41 100.30 75.84
N LEU A 17 -69.18 100.63 74.80
CA LEU A 17 -69.88 101.91 74.72
C LEU A 17 -71.08 101.98 75.67
N SER A 18 -71.73 100.85 75.94
CA SER A 18 -72.91 100.78 76.81
C SER A 18 -72.57 100.92 78.31
N GLU A 19 -71.35 100.52 78.71
CA GLU A 19 -70.86 100.63 80.09
C GLU A 19 -70.38 102.05 80.47
N SER A 20 -70.14 102.93 79.51
CA SER A 20 -69.60 104.30 79.75
C SER A 20 -70.65 105.42 79.74
N VAL A 21 -71.93 105.10 79.51
CA VAL A 21 -73.04 106.08 79.50
C VAL A 21 -74.03 105.76 80.64
N SER A 22 -73.57 105.89 81.89
CA SER A 22 -74.45 106.11 83.03
C SER A 22 -74.25 107.53 83.55
N VAL A 23 -75.22 108.39 83.25
CA VAL A 23 -75.38 109.74 83.83
C VAL A 23 -75.63 109.56 85.32
N GLN A 24 -74.63 109.89 86.16
CA GLN A 24 -74.85 110.07 87.60
C GLN A 24 -75.17 111.53 87.88
N GLU A 25 -76.25 111.69 88.65
CA GLU A 25 -76.95 112.91 89.03
C GLU A 25 -76.03 113.96 89.68
N GLU A 26 -76.35 115.22 89.40
CA GLU A 26 -75.74 116.39 90.03
C GLU A 26 -76.10 116.42 91.51
N ASP A 27 -75.12 116.16 92.38
CA ASP A 27 -75.19 116.53 93.79
C ASP A 27 -74.15 117.61 94.09
N VAL A 28 -74.65 118.73 94.62
CA VAL A 28 -73.94 120.00 94.84
C VAL A 28 -72.72 119.77 95.75
N CYS A 29 -71.50 119.91 95.20
CA CYS A 29 -70.28 119.99 96.03
C CYS A 29 -69.19 120.90 95.44
N SER A 30 -68.65 121.76 96.31
CA SER A 30 -67.71 122.88 96.09
C SER A 30 -66.47 122.57 95.22
N GLY A 31 -66.00 123.57 94.45
CA GLY A 31 -64.98 123.49 93.39
C GLY A 31 -63.60 122.94 93.76
N VAL A 32 -63.25 122.87 95.05
CA VAL A 32 -62.01 122.23 95.54
C VAL A 32 -62.12 120.69 95.47
N THR A 33 -63.32 120.14 95.67
CA THR A 33 -63.61 118.70 95.61
C THR A 33 -63.58 118.18 94.16
N ARG A 34 -64.01 118.99 93.19
CA ARG A 34 -64.02 118.62 91.76
C ARG A 34 -62.61 118.49 91.18
N LEU A 35 -61.68 119.34 91.61
CA LEU A 35 -60.26 119.25 91.22
C LEU A 35 -59.58 118.02 91.84
N LEU A 36 -59.90 117.68 93.09
CA LEU A 36 -59.41 116.46 93.74
C LEU A 36 -59.97 115.20 93.06
N ASN A 37 -61.25 115.18 92.71
CA ASN A 37 -61.87 114.06 92.00
C ASN A 37 -61.34 113.90 90.58
N LYS A 38 -61.14 114.99 89.81
CA LYS A 38 -60.47 114.91 88.51
C LYS A 38 -59.00 114.48 88.62
N ARG A 39 -58.27 114.91 89.66
CA ARG A 39 -56.89 114.44 89.90
C ARG A 39 -56.83 112.98 90.32
N ARG A 40 -57.85 112.48 91.02
CA ARG A 40 -58.03 111.07 91.36
C ARG A 40 -58.36 110.25 90.12
N GLN A 41 -59.33 110.68 89.31
CA GLN A 41 -59.66 110.05 88.01
C GLN A 41 -58.47 110.02 87.05
N ILE A 42 -57.69 111.10 86.94
CA ILE A 42 -56.47 111.10 86.12
C ILE A 42 -55.45 110.09 86.66
N LYS A 43 -55.31 109.95 87.99
CA LYS A 43 -54.45 108.93 88.58
C LYS A 43 -54.97 107.52 88.36
N ASP A 44 -56.28 107.30 88.44
CA ASP A 44 -56.91 105.99 88.27
C ASP A 44 -56.80 105.55 86.79
N VAL A 45 -57.09 106.44 85.85
CA VAL A 45 -56.88 106.21 84.41
C VAL A 45 -55.40 106.05 84.06
N ASP A 46 -54.49 106.80 84.69
CA ASP A 46 -53.04 106.64 84.50
C ASP A 46 -52.54 105.30 85.10
N ASN A 47 -53.14 104.85 86.21
CA ASN A 47 -52.87 103.52 86.78
C ASN A 47 -53.42 102.41 85.89
N GLU A 48 -54.61 102.56 85.32
CA GLU A 48 -55.24 101.60 84.41
C GLU A 48 -54.50 101.54 83.06
N MET A 49 -54.07 102.68 82.52
CA MET A 49 -53.15 102.73 81.38
C MET A 49 -51.81 102.06 81.68
N LYS A 50 -51.27 102.20 82.89
CA LYS A 50 -50.04 101.49 83.29
C LYS A 50 -50.26 99.98 83.34
N ILE A 51 -51.38 99.53 83.88
CA ILE A 51 -51.76 98.10 83.90
C ILE A 51 -51.91 97.57 82.47
N GLN A 52 -52.65 98.26 81.60
CA GLN A 52 -52.79 97.86 80.20
C GLN A 52 -51.45 97.88 79.45
N ARG A 53 -50.59 98.88 79.66
CA ARG A 53 -49.23 98.90 79.09
C ARG A 53 -48.41 97.71 79.57
N GLN A 54 -48.51 97.34 80.85
CA GLN A 54 -47.85 96.15 81.39
C GLN A 54 -48.41 94.87 80.76
N GLU A 55 -49.73 94.74 80.61
CA GLU A 55 -50.35 93.58 79.94
C GLU A 55 -49.99 93.47 78.46
N PHE A 56 -49.96 94.59 77.74
CA PHE A 56 -49.51 94.63 76.34
C PHE A 56 -48.04 94.27 76.22
N GLU A 57 -47.19 94.74 77.14
CA GLU A 57 -45.78 94.31 77.17
C GLU A 57 -45.65 92.82 77.47
N ILE A 58 -46.39 92.27 78.44
CA ILE A 58 -46.40 90.82 78.73
C ILE A 58 -46.85 90.01 77.51
N LYS A 59 -47.93 90.42 76.82
CA LYS A 59 -48.42 89.76 75.59
C LYS A 59 -47.41 89.89 74.45
N ARG A 60 -46.75 91.05 74.30
CA ARG A 60 -45.72 91.28 73.28
C ARG A 60 -44.48 90.41 73.54
N GLU A 61 -44.07 90.30 74.79
CA GLU A 61 -43.00 89.42 75.27
C GLU A 61 -43.33 87.94 74.98
N SER A 62 -44.55 87.49 75.31
CA SER A 62 -45.04 86.13 75.03
C SER A 62 -45.09 85.80 73.54
N LEU A 63 -45.61 86.72 72.70
CA LEU A 63 -45.62 86.55 71.26
C LEU A 63 -44.20 86.56 70.66
N ARG A 64 -43.30 87.38 71.21
CA ARG A 64 -41.88 87.40 70.83
C ARG A 64 -41.24 86.04 71.15
N GLN A 65 -41.45 85.52 72.35
CA GLN A 65 -40.99 84.18 72.75
C GLN A 65 -41.57 83.08 71.86
N ARG A 66 -42.86 83.14 71.53
CA ARG A 66 -43.52 82.16 70.64
C ARG A 66 -42.96 82.20 69.22
N ARG A 67 -42.72 83.40 68.68
CA ARG A 67 -42.07 83.57 67.36
C ARG A 67 -40.66 82.99 67.37
N GLU A 68 -39.90 83.23 68.43
CA GLU A 68 -38.55 82.70 68.57
C GLU A 68 -38.56 81.16 68.67
N GLN A 69 -39.47 80.59 69.47
CA GLN A 69 -39.67 79.14 69.53
C GLN A 69 -40.07 78.54 68.17
N MET A 70 -40.88 79.24 67.38
CA MET A 70 -41.26 78.78 66.04
C MET A 70 -40.08 78.80 65.08
N LYS A 71 -39.23 79.84 65.12
CA LYS A 71 -37.99 79.89 64.33
C LYS A 71 -37.05 78.74 64.69
N ILE A 72 -36.82 78.50 65.98
CA ILE A 72 -36.00 77.38 66.45
C ILE A 72 -36.55 76.04 65.96
N LYS A 73 -37.88 75.84 66.01
CA LYS A 73 -38.52 74.62 65.48
C LYS A 73 -38.35 74.47 63.98
N GLU A 74 -38.46 75.57 63.22
CA GLU A 74 -38.26 75.56 61.77
C GLU A 74 -36.81 75.23 61.41
N GLU A 75 -35.83 75.83 62.09
CA GLU A 75 -34.41 75.52 61.93
C GLU A 75 -34.11 74.06 62.28
N ASN A 76 -34.64 73.55 63.40
CA ASN A 76 -34.51 72.13 63.76
C ASN A 76 -35.12 71.20 62.71
N LEU A 77 -36.24 71.58 62.08
CA LEU A 77 -36.86 70.81 61.01
C LEU A 77 -36.00 70.82 59.74
N LYS A 78 -35.47 71.98 59.36
CA LYS A 78 -34.52 72.14 58.24
C LYS A 78 -33.27 71.28 58.45
N ASP A 79 -32.69 71.32 59.64
CA ASP A 79 -31.53 70.49 60.01
C ASP A 79 -31.86 68.99 59.96
N SER A 80 -33.06 68.62 60.42
CA SER A 80 -33.52 67.22 60.36
C SER A 80 -33.71 66.76 58.92
N LEU A 81 -34.29 67.58 58.04
CA LEU A 81 -34.44 67.29 56.62
C LEU A 81 -33.08 67.10 55.94
N LEU A 82 -32.10 67.96 56.22
CA LEU A 82 -30.74 67.81 55.69
C LEU A 82 -30.08 66.51 56.16
N LYS A 83 -30.27 66.13 57.43
CA LYS A 83 -29.79 64.85 57.98
C LYS A 83 -30.48 63.66 57.31
N PHE A 84 -31.79 63.72 57.06
CA PHE A 84 -32.54 62.67 56.37
C PHE A 84 -32.15 62.53 54.90
N ASP A 85 -32.01 63.63 54.17
CA ASP A 85 -31.54 63.60 52.77
C ASP A 85 -30.14 63.00 52.69
N LYS A 86 -29.24 63.38 53.60
CA LYS A 86 -27.91 62.77 53.71
C LYS A 86 -27.99 61.27 54.01
N PHE A 87 -28.85 60.86 54.94
CA PHE A 87 -29.06 59.44 55.28
C PHE A 87 -29.62 58.64 54.09
N LEU A 88 -30.58 59.19 53.34
CA LEU A 88 -31.14 58.54 52.15
C LEU A 88 -30.08 58.38 51.06
N LYS A 89 -29.30 59.43 50.77
CA LYS A 89 -28.17 59.37 49.83
C LYS A 89 -27.13 58.33 50.24
N GLU A 90 -26.78 58.26 51.53
CA GLU A 90 -25.87 57.25 52.05
C GLU A 90 -26.46 55.83 51.99
N ASN A 91 -27.75 55.66 52.27
CA ASN A 91 -28.43 54.37 52.20
C ASN A 91 -28.52 53.87 50.75
N ASP A 92 -28.90 54.74 49.82
CA ASP A 92 -28.94 54.41 48.39
C ASP A 92 -27.54 54.13 47.84
N ALA A 93 -26.51 54.87 48.29
CA ALA A 93 -25.12 54.56 47.97
C ALA A 93 -24.70 53.17 48.52
N LYS A 94 -25.09 52.82 49.75
CA LYS A 94 -24.84 51.48 50.33
C LYS A 94 -25.57 50.39 49.55
N ARG A 95 -26.85 50.62 49.20
CA ARG A 95 -27.66 49.70 48.38
C ARG A 95 -27.03 49.51 47.00
N ALA A 96 -26.67 50.59 46.31
CA ALA A 96 -26.04 50.54 44.99
C ALA A 96 -24.69 49.80 45.03
N ARG A 97 -23.86 50.04 46.05
CA ARG A 97 -22.61 49.28 46.26
C ARG A 97 -22.88 47.80 46.51
N GLY A 98 -23.88 47.47 47.33
CA GLY A 98 -24.29 46.09 47.61
C GLY A 98 -24.74 45.36 46.34
N VAL A 99 -25.61 45.99 45.54
CA VAL A 99 -26.07 45.45 44.25
C VAL A 99 -24.92 45.27 43.26
N LYS A 100 -24.01 46.25 43.16
CA LYS A 100 -22.83 46.17 42.28
C LYS A 100 -21.90 45.03 42.71
N LYS A 101 -21.64 44.89 44.01
CA LYS A 101 -20.79 43.81 44.57
C LYS A 101 -21.41 42.43 44.33
N ALA A 102 -22.70 42.27 44.63
CA ALA A 102 -23.43 41.04 44.33
C ALA A 102 -23.44 40.72 42.83
N GLY A 103 -23.57 41.74 41.98
CA GLY A 103 -23.46 41.61 40.53
C GLY A 103 -22.09 41.10 40.07
N SER A 104 -21.01 41.68 40.59
CA SER A 104 -19.64 41.23 40.28
C SER A 104 -19.36 39.82 40.79
N GLU A 105 -19.80 39.48 42.00
CA GLU A 105 -19.62 38.13 42.57
C GLU A 105 -20.36 37.08 41.74
N ARG A 106 -21.61 37.37 41.33
CA ARG A 106 -22.38 36.49 40.42
C ARG A 106 -21.71 36.34 39.06
N ALA A 107 -21.05 37.37 38.54
CA ALA A 107 -20.33 37.28 37.27
C ALA A 107 -19.11 36.35 37.39
N VAL A 108 -18.33 36.49 38.46
CA VAL A 108 -17.19 35.62 38.75
C VAL A 108 -17.64 34.17 38.96
N LEU A 109 -18.71 33.94 39.71
CA LEU A 109 -19.27 32.59 39.90
C LEU A 109 -19.64 31.93 38.57
N ARG A 110 -20.32 32.66 37.66
CA ARG A 110 -20.66 32.12 36.33
C ARG A 110 -19.44 31.80 35.48
N GLU A 111 -18.36 32.57 35.58
CA GLU A 111 -17.12 32.28 34.89
C GLU A 111 -16.48 30.99 35.43
N ARG A 112 -16.40 30.85 36.75
CA ARG A 112 -15.90 29.64 37.41
C ARG A 112 -16.77 28.41 37.13
N GLU A 113 -18.08 28.55 37.07
CA GLU A 113 -19.00 27.46 36.70
C GLU A 113 -18.70 26.96 35.27
N ARG A 114 -18.50 27.86 34.31
CA ARG A 114 -18.12 27.48 32.93
C ARG A 114 -16.76 26.79 32.88
N GLU A 115 -15.77 27.32 33.61
CA GLU A 115 -14.46 26.67 33.73
C GLU A 115 -14.58 25.27 34.34
N LEU A 116 -15.41 25.10 35.37
CA LEU A 116 -15.69 23.80 35.98
C LEU A 116 -16.33 22.84 34.98
N GLU A 117 -17.33 23.27 34.21
CA GLU A 117 -17.94 22.44 33.17
C GLU A 117 -16.94 22.02 32.09
N GLN A 118 -16.10 22.96 31.63
CA GLN A 118 -15.03 22.67 30.67
C GLN A 118 -14.00 21.67 31.24
N LEU A 119 -13.60 21.85 32.49
CA LEU A 119 -12.68 20.92 33.16
C LEU A 119 -13.30 19.53 33.34
N HIS A 120 -14.58 19.44 33.72
CA HIS A 120 -15.29 18.17 33.85
C HIS A 120 -15.36 17.42 32.51
N THR A 121 -15.69 18.12 31.42
CA THR A 121 -15.71 17.50 30.08
C THR A 121 -14.32 17.04 29.64
N HIS A 122 -13.27 17.81 29.97
CA HIS A 122 -11.89 17.42 29.68
C HIS A 122 -11.45 16.18 30.48
N ILE A 123 -11.77 16.12 31.77
CA ILE A 123 -11.50 14.96 32.62
C ILE A 123 -12.21 13.72 32.09
N ALA A 124 -13.49 13.83 31.73
CA ALA A 124 -14.25 12.71 31.16
C ALA A 124 -13.61 12.22 29.83
N ALA A 125 -13.21 13.14 28.96
CA ALA A 125 -12.52 12.78 27.71
C ALA A 125 -11.17 12.09 27.97
N LEU A 126 -10.40 12.54 28.96
CA LEU A 126 -9.14 11.90 29.35
C LEU A 126 -9.35 10.52 29.97
N GLN A 127 -10.40 10.34 30.79
CA GLN A 127 -10.76 9.03 31.36
C GLN A 127 -11.08 8.02 30.26
N VAL A 128 -11.89 8.38 29.27
CA VAL A 128 -12.18 7.51 28.12
C VAL A 128 -10.92 7.15 27.35
N LYS A 129 -9.99 8.11 27.15
CA LYS A 129 -8.70 7.82 26.49
C LYS A 129 -7.85 6.85 27.33
N LYS A 130 -7.80 7.04 28.64
CA LYS A 130 -7.09 6.16 29.57
C LYS A 130 -7.64 4.74 29.49
N GLU A 131 -8.97 4.57 29.56
CA GLU A 131 -9.62 3.26 29.46
C GLU A 131 -9.31 2.56 28.13
N LYS A 132 -9.40 3.28 27.00
CA LYS A 132 -9.03 2.74 25.68
C LYS A 132 -7.58 2.28 25.62
N LEU A 133 -6.67 3.07 26.17
CA LEU A 133 -5.25 2.71 26.25
C LEU A 133 -5.02 1.51 27.16
N GLN A 134 -5.72 1.45 28.29
CA GLN A 134 -5.61 0.35 29.24
C GLN A 134 -6.07 -0.98 28.62
N VAL A 135 -7.22 -0.99 27.93
CA VAL A 135 -7.68 -2.18 27.18
C VAL A 135 -6.66 -2.61 26.13
N ARG A 136 -6.04 -1.65 25.43
CA ARG A 136 -4.99 -1.94 24.45
C ARG A 136 -3.76 -2.55 25.10
N VAL A 137 -3.32 -2.03 26.25
CA VAL A 137 -2.19 -2.58 27.02
C VAL A 137 -2.51 -4.00 27.52
N GLU A 138 -3.71 -4.22 28.07
CA GLU A 138 -4.15 -5.55 28.52
C GLU A 138 -4.18 -6.56 27.38
N ARG A 139 -4.63 -6.16 26.18
CA ARG A 139 -4.57 -6.99 24.98
C ARG A 139 -3.14 -7.39 24.61
N PHE A 140 -2.18 -6.47 24.73
CA PHE A 140 -0.78 -6.76 24.40
C PHE A 140 0.01 -7.43 25.53
N ARG A 141 -0.51 -7.41 26.77
CA ARG A 141 0.12 -8.02 27.94
C ARG A 141 0.42 -9.49 27.74
N VAL A 142 -0.47 -10.24 27.08
CA VAL A 142 -0.28 -11.66 26.78
C VAL A 142 1.03 -11.92 26.02
N TYR A 143 1.38 -11.06 25.07
CA TYR A 143 2.64 -11.19 24.31
C TYR A 143 3.86 -10.87 25.17
N SER A 144 3.76 -9.86 26.04
CA SER A 144 4.84 -9.51 26.98
C SER A 144 5.07 -10.64 27.98
N ASP A 145 4.01 -11.20 28.57
CA ASP A 145 4.09 -12.33 29.51
C ASP A 145 4.68 -13.58 28.82
N PHE A 146 4.28 -13.84 27.57
CA PHE A 146 4.88 -14.89 26.76
C PHE A 146 6.38 -14.66 26.54
N LEU A 147 6.79 -13.46 26.11
CA LEU A 147 8.20 -13.13 25.86
C LEU A 147 9.05 -13.25 27.14
N HIS A 148 8.53 -12.84 28.29
CA HIS A 148 9.20 -13.05 29.57
C HIS A 148 9.29 -14.54 29.94
N THR A 149 8.28 -15.35 29.61
CA THR A 149 8.33 -16.81 29.82
C THR A 149 9.39 -17.47 28.93
N VAL A 150 9.49 -17.05 27.67
CA VAL A 150 10.54 -17.49 26.75
C VAL A 150 11.91 -17.06 27.26
N LEU A 151 12.06 -15.82 27.74
CA LEU A 151 13.31 -15.30 28.31
C LEU A 151 13.78 -16.15 29.50
N LYS A 152 12.87 -16.50 30.42
CA LYS A 152 13.15 -17.40 31.56
C LYS A 152 13.63 -18.78 31.13
N THR A 153 13.09 -19.30 30.03
CA THR A 153 13.43 -20.64 29.52
C THR A 153 14.74 -20.64 28.75
N ALA A 154 14.99 -19.59 27.96
CA ALA A 154 16.12 -19.54 27.05
C ALA A 154 17.45 -19.25 27.75
N THR A 155 17.43 -18.63 28.95
CA THR A 155 18.55 -18.24 29.85
C THR A 155 19.79 -17.57 29.23
N LYS A 156 19.86 -17.44 27.90
CA LYS A 156 20.98 -16.94 27.10
C LYS A 156 20.85 -15.46 26.76
N PHE A 157 19.70 -14.85 27.04
CA PHE A 157 19.42 -13.45 26.75
C PHE A 157 19.11 -12.73 28.07
N GLU A 158 19.59 -11.50 28.19
CA GLU A 158 19.39 -10.69 29.40
C GLU A 158 18.03 -9.98 29.39
N ASP A 159 17.57 -9.56 28.21
CA ASP A 159 16.32 -8.84 28.01
C ASP A 159 15.56 -9.36 26.78
N VAL A 160 14.25 -9.14 26.79
CA VAL A 160 13.33 -9.35 25.67
C VAL A 160 13.82 -8.61 24.41
N GLY A 161 14.39 -7.41 24.54
CA GLY A 161 14.96 -6.68 23.41
C GLY A 161 16.06 -7.45 22.68
N GLN A 162 17.00 -8.07 23.43
CA GLN A 162 18.06 -8.89 22.84
C GLN A 162 17.49 -10.14 22.14
N LEU A 163 16.48 -10.78 22.74
CA LEU A 163 15.78 -11.91 22.15
C LEU A 163 15.12 -11.54 20.82
N VAL A 164 14.42 -10.40 20.78
CA VAL A 164 13.76 -9.90 19.56
C VAL A 164 14.79 -9.55 18.49
N ALA A 165 15.87 -8.84 18.83
CA ALA A 165 16.93 -8.51 17.87
C ALA A 165 17.58 -9.77 17.29
N ARG A 166 17.79 -10.82 18.11
CA ARG A 166 18.28 -12.11 17.61
C ARG A 166 17.25 -12.80 16.69
N PHE A 167 15.97 -12.71 17.02
CA PHE A 167 14.91 -13.24 16.16
C PHE A 167 14.86 -12.50 14.82
N GLU A 168 14.92 -11.17 14.82
CA GLU A 168 14.93 -10.35 13.60
C GLU A 168 16.13 -10.65 12.70
N THR A 169 17.33 -10.77 13.28
CA THR A 169 18.53 -11.18 12.53
C THR A 169 18.40 -12.60 11.97
N LEU A 170 17.80 -13.53 12.72
CA LEU A 170 17.54 -14.88 12.24
C LEU A 170 16.50 -14.91 11.11
N MET A 171 15.46 -14.08 11.19
CA MET A 171 14.45 -13.95 10.15
C MET A 171 15.03 -13.33 8.88
N SER A 172 15.83 -12.28 9.01
CA SER A 172 16.54 -11.65 7.89
C SER A 172 17.50 -12.62 7.20
N THR A 173 18.32 -13.34 7.98
CA THR A 173 19.22 -14.37 7.43
C THR A 173 18.47 -15.52 6.77
N ARG A 174 17.35 -15.99 7.35
CA ARG A 174 16.47 -16.98 6.73
C ARG A 174 15.94 -16.49 5.38
N GLU A 175 15.47 -15.25 5.31
CA GLU A 175 14.94 -14.69 4.07
C GLU A 175 16.03 -14.59 2.99
N GLN A 176 17.23 -14.14 3.36
CA GLN A 176 18.38 -14.11 2.45
C GLN A 176 18.77 -15.51 1.95
N LEU A 177 18.78 -16.51 2.83
CA LEU A 177 19.08 -17.90 2.46
C LEU A 177 18.03 -18.47 1.51
N LEU A 178 16.73 -18.20 1.74
CA LEU A 178 15.66 -18.64 0.85
C LEU A 178 15.75 -17.99 -0.53
N ARG A 179 16.06 -16.68 -0.59
CA ARG A 179 16.29 -15.98 -1.87
C ARG A 179 17.46 -16.60 -2.62
N ARG A 180 18.61 -16.79 -1.95
CA ARG A 180 19.78 -17.42 -2.55
C ARG A 180 19.50 -18.85 -3.01
N GLN A 181 18.75 -19.63 -2.24
CA GLN A 181 18.35 -20.97 -2.64
C GLN A 181 17.54 -20.95 -3.94
N SER A 182 16.53 -20.08 -4.02
CA SER A 182 15.72 -19.93 -5.23
C SER A 182 16.54 -19.51 -6.46
N GLU A 183 17.49 -18.60 -6.28
CA GLU A 183 18.42 -18.19 -7.35
C GLU A 183 19.30 -19.36 -7.81
N MET A 184 19.87 -20.13 -6.88
CA MET A 184 20.68 -21.31 -7.18
C MET A 184 19.87 -22.41 -7.88
N GLU A 185 18.62 -22.63 -7.47
CA GLU A 185 17.71 -23.58 -8.12
C GLU A 185 17.39 -23.14 -9.55
N ARG A 186 17.14 -21.86 -9.77
CA ARG A 186 16.91 -21.29 -11.10
C ARG A 186 18.12 -21.43 -12.01
N GLN A 187 19.32 -21.16 -11.49
CA GLN A 187 20.57 -21.38 -12.22
C GLN A 187 20.75 -22.84 -12.59
N ARG A 188 20.56 -23.76 -11.64
CA ARG A 188 20.65 -25.20 -11.90
C ARG A 188 19.66 -25.66 -12.96
N GLU A 189 18.43 -25.14 -12.94
CA GLU A 189 17.42 -25.46 -13.93
C GLU A 189 17.82 -24.95 -15.33
N ASN A 190 18.34 -23.72 -15.42
CA ASN A 190 18.89 -23.17 -16.66
C ASN A 190 20.05 -24.02 -17.20
N ASP A 191 21.06 -24.33 -16.38
CA ASP A 191 22.20 -25.16 -16.77
C ASP A 191 21.73 -26.56 -17.24
N SER A 192 20.74 -27.12 -16.55
CA SER A 192 20.14 -28.41 -16.93
C SER A 192 19.36 -28.35 -18.25
N LEU A 193 18.79 -27.20 -18.60
CA LEU A 193 18.14 -26.98 -19.90
C LEU A 193 19.18 -26.79 -21.01
N GLU A 194 20.23 -26.02 -20.75
CA GLU A 194 21.34 -25.81 -21.68
C GLU A 194 22.04 -27.13 -22.01
N LEU A 195 22.35 -27.93 -20.99
CA LEU A 195 22.95 -29.25 -21.18
C LEU A 195 22.03 -30.18 -22.00
N ARG A 196 20.72 -30.18 -21.71
CA ARG A 196 19.75 -30.98 -22.48
C ARG A 196 19.69 -30.55 -23.94
N ARG A 197 19.74 -29.25 -24.22
CA ARG A 197 19.80 -28.73 -25.60
C ARG A 197 21.07 -29.19 -26.30
N TYR A 198 22.23 -28.99 -25.66
CA TYR A 198 23.51 -29.42 -26.21
C TYR A 198 23.54 -30.92 -26.52
N ILE A 199 23.09 -31.77 -25.61
CA ILE A 199 23.03 -33.23 -25.84
C ILE A 199 22.10 -33.56 -27.02
N SER A 200 20.93 -32.92 -27.11
CA SER A 200 20.00 -33.12 -28.23
C SER A 200 20.60 -32.71 -29.58
N GLU A 201 21.31 -31.59 -29.62
CA GLU A 201 22.03 -31.13 -30.81
C GLU A 201 23.14 -32.11 -31.21
N GLN A 202 23.98 -32.54 -30.27
CA GLN A 202 25.05 -33.50 -30.54
C GLN A 202 24.51 -34.86 -30.99
N ASN A 203 23.43 -35.35 -30.38
CA ASN A 203 22.78 -36.59 -30.81
C ASN A 203 22.21 -36.46 -32.23
N SER A 204 21.68 -35.29 -32.59
CA SER A 204 21.18 -35.04 -33.95
C SER A 204 22.32 -35.06 -34.97
N ILE A 205 23.46 -34.45 -34.64
CA ILE A 205 24.68 -34.47 -35.46
C ILE A 205 25.23 -35.89 -35.59
N LEU A 206 25.30 -36.65 -34.48
CA LEU A 206 25.75 -38.04 -34.49
C LEU A 206 24.86 -38.91 -35.38
N LEU A 207 23.55 -38.71 -35.32
CA LEU A 207 22.59 -39.42 -36.18
C LEU A 207 22.81 -39.07 -37.66
N GLN A 208 23.09 -37.81 -37.98
CA GLN A 208 23.45 -37.41 -39.34
C GLN A 208 24.73 -38.11 -39.81
N TYR A 209 25.80 -38.12 -39.01
CA TYR A 209 27.03 -38.84 -39.35
C TYR A 209 26.80 -40.35 -39.50
N ASN A 210 26.03 -40.97 -38.62
CA ASN A 210 25.73 -42.40 -38.72
C ASN A 210 24.95 -42.73 -40.00
N ASN A 211 23.98 -41.89 -40.38
CA ASN A 211 23.27 -42.02 -41.65
C ASN A 211 24.22 -41.90 -42.85
N THR A 212 25.14 -40.92 -42.85
CA THR A 212 26.13 -40.78 -43.93
C THR A 212 27.08 -41.98 -44.00
N LEU A 213 27.49 -42.53 -42.84
CA LEU A 213 28.34 -43.71 -42.79
C LEU A 213 27.62 -44.93 -43.37
N SER A 214 26.34 -45.13 -43.02
CA SER A 214 25.53 -46.21 -43.57
C SER A 214 25.35 -46.09 -45.09
N GLN A 215 25.18 -44.86 -45.60
CA GLN A 215 25.11 -44.61 -47.05
C GLN A 215 26.43 -44.99 -47.73
N LEU A 216 27.56 -44.52 -47.22
CA LEU A 216 28.89 -44.82 -47.76
C LEU A 216 29.21 -46.33 -47.71
N GLN A 217 28.83 -47.02 -46.64
CA GLN A 217 28.97 -48.47 -46.54
C GLN A 217 28.16 -49.19 -47.60
N THR A 218 26.91 -48.78 -47.81
CA THR A 218 26.04 -49.35 -48.85
C THR A 218 26.63 -49.13 -50.24
N GLU A 219 27.16 -47.93 -50.52
CA GLU A 219 27.86 -47.64 -51.78
C GLU A 219 29.10 -48.51 -51.97
N LEU A 220 29.91 -48.67 -50.93
CA LEU A 220 31.09 -49.54 -50.97
C LEU A 220 30.72 -50.99 -51.26
N ASP A 221 29.72 -51.54 -50.55
CA ASP A 221 29.25 -52.90 -50.74
C ASP A 221 28.71 -53.10 -52.16
N ASN A 222 27.97 -52.11 -52.69
CA ASN A 222 27.51 -52.13 -54.08
C ASN A 222 28.68 -52.18 -55.06
N VAL A 223 29.68 -51.31 -54.92
CA VAL A 223 30.87 -51.29 -55.79
C VAL A 223 31.64 -52.61 -55.69
N LEU A 224 31.87 -53.12 -54.48
CA LEU A 224 32.54 -54.40 -54.26
C LEU A 224 31.78 -55.56 -54.91
N SER A 225 30.46 -55.60 -54.77
CA SER A 225 29.62 -56.64 -55.40
C SER A 225 29.70 -56.60 -56.93
N HIS A 226 29.70 -55.40 -57.52
CA HIS A 226 29.87 -55.20 -58.96
C HIS A 226 31.26 -55.66 -59.43
N THR A 227 32.32 -55.28 -58.71
CA THR A 227 33.69 -55.71 -59.04
C THR A 227 33.84 -57.22 -58.96
N LEU A 228 33.31 -57.87 -57.91
CA LEU A 228 33.34 -59.33 -57.77
C LEU A 228 32.58 -60.03 -58.91
N ALA A 229 31.44 -59.49 -59.34
CA ALA A 229 30.69 -60.04 -60.47
C ALA A 229 31.48 -59.93 -61.78
N GLN A 230 32.15 -58.79 -62.01
CA GLN A 230 33.01 -58.60 -63.18
C GLN A 230 34.24 -59.52 -63.15
N GLU A 231 34.87 -59.68 -62.00
CA GLU A 231 36.01 -60.58 -61.81
C GLU A 231 35.62 -62.03 -62.03
N SER A 232 34.45 -62.47 -61.55
CA SER A 232 33.92 -63.80 -61.81
C SER A 232 33.68 -64.04 -63.31
N SER A 233 33.08 -63.07 -64.01
CA SER A 233 32.91 -63.13 -65.46
C SER A 233 34.25 -63.21 -66.20
N TRP A 234 35.23 -62.39 -65.78
CA TRP A 234 36.57 -62.40 -66.35
C TRP A 234 37.29 -63.75 -66.13
N ASN A 235 37.21 -64.32 -64.93
CA ASN A 235 37.75 -65.64 -64.62
C ASN A 235 37.11 -66.74 -65.47
N HIS A 236 35.80 -66.65 -65.74
CA HIS A 236 35.12 -67.59 -66.63
C HIS A 236 35.64 -67.49 -68.07
N ILE A 237 35.76 -66.27 -68.60
CA ILE A 237 36.34 -66.01 -69.92
C ILE A 237 37.77 -66.54 -70.00
N GLN A 238 38.59 -66.25 -68.98
CA GLN A 238 39.97 -66.72 -68.92
C GLN A 238 40.04 -68.26 -68.88
N ALA A 239 39.21 -68.91 -68.06
CA ALA A 239 39.16 -70.36 -67.98
C ALA A 239 38.72 -71.00 -69.31
N ALA A 240 37.76 -70.39 -70.02
CA ALA A 240 37.36 -70.82 -71.36
C ALA A 240 38.53 -70.69 -72.35
N ALA A 241 39.21 -69.54 -72.37
CA ALA A 241 40.38 -69.31 -73.23
C ALA A 241 41.53 -70.30 -72.95
N VAL A 242 41.79 -70.65 -71.68
CA VAL A 242 42.79 -71.67 -71.32
C VAL A 242 42.40 -73.05 -71.86
N LYS A 243 41.12 -73.43 -71.77
CA LYS A 243 40.62 -74.70 -72.34
C LYS A 243 40.76 -74.72 -73.87
N GLU A 244 40.37 -73.66 -74.55
CA GLU A 244 40.54 -73.53 -76.01
C GLU A 244 42.01 -73.59 -76.41
N THR A 245 42.89 -72.89 -75.68
CA THR A 245 44.34 -72.91 -75.91
C THR A 245 44.93 -74.30 -75.68
N HIS A 246 44.44 -75.04 -74.67
CA HIS A 246 44.86 -76.41 -74.42
C HIS A 246 44.41 -77.36 -75.54
N LEU A 247 43.14 -77.26 -75.97
CA LEU A 247 42.61 -78.05 -77.08
C LEU A 247 43.36 -77.75 -78.38
N LEU A 248 43.63 -76.48 -78.67
CA LEU A 248 44.46 -76.08 -79.79
C LEU A 248 45.85 -76.71 -79.70
N SER A 249 46.51 -76.60 -78.54
CA SER A 249 47.82 -77.24 -78.31
C SER A 249 47.79 -78.75 -78.52
N GLN A 250 46.75 -79.44 -78.04
CA GLN A 250 46.57 -80.89 -78.24
C GLN A 250 46.40 -81.23 -79.72
N ILE A 251 45.53 -80.50 -80.45
CA ILE A 251 45.34 -80.66 -81.90
C ILE A 251 46.69 -80.48 -82.60
N LYS A 252 47.43 -79.41 -82.26
CA LYS A 252 48.74 -79.16 -82.86
C LYS A 252 49.72 -80.32 -82.66
N VAL A 253 49.77 -80.88 -81.44
CA VAL A 253 50.65 -82.02 -81.13
C VAL A 253 50.20 -83.29 -81.85
N VAL A 254 48.91 -83.62 -81.87
CA VAL A 254 48.38 -84.81 -82.55
C VAL A 254 48.60 -84.70 -84.06
N THR A 255 48.27 -83.56 -84.66
CA THR A 255 48.56 -83.25 -86.07
C THR A 255 50.04 -83.44 -86.36
N ARG A 256 50.92 -82.84 -85.57
CA ARG A 256 52.37 -82.98 -85.76
C ARG A 256 52.83 -84.44 -85.68
N ASN A 257 52.32 -85.18 -84.70
CA ASN A 257 52.64 -86.61 -84.53
C ASN A 257 52.15 -87.44 -85.73
N LEU A 258 50.93 -87.20 -86.22
CA LEU A 258 50.39 -87.87 -87.41
C LEU A 258 51.21 -87.54 -88.66
N TYR A 259 51.59 -86.27 -88.86
CA TYR A 259 52.42 -85.82 -89.99
C TYR A 259 53.80 -86.48 -89.98
N HIS A 260 54.40 -86.66 -88.79
CA HIS A 260 55.63 -87.44 -88.67
C HIS A 260 55.43 -88.92 -89.02
N MET A 261 54.30 -89.53 -88.65
CA MET A 261 54.00 -90.93 -89.05
C MET A 261 53.79 -91.09 -90.55
N THR A 262 53.33 -90.05 -91.26
CA THR A 262 53.25 -90.06 -92.73
C THR A 262 54.62 -89.85 -93.41
N GLY A 263 55.71 -89.75 -92.63
CA GLY A 263 57.08 -89.57 -93.12
C GLY A 263 57.51 -88.10 -93.29
N GLY A 264 56.69 -87.16 -92.81
CA GLY A 264 56.97 -85.72 -92.89
C GLY A 264 58.05 -85.28 -91.89
N VAL A 265 58.95 -84.40 -92.34
CA VAL A 265 60.01 -83.82 -91.51
C VAL A 265 59.62 -82.39 -91.17
N THR A 266 59.68 -82.02 -89.88
CA THR A 266 59.38 -80.66 -89.43
C THR A 266 60.66 -79.84 -89.33
N GLY A 267 60.68 -78.65 -89.95
CA GLY A 267 61.83 -77.76 -89.99
C GLY A 267 62.92 -78.16 -91.00
N GLY A 268 63.54 -77.15 -91.65
CA GLY A 268 64.49 -77.30 -92.75
C GLY A 268 63.92 -76.82 -94.10
N ASP A 269 64.76 -76.74 -95.14
CA ASP A 269 64.42 -76.16 -96.46
C ASP A 269 63.34 -76.94 -97.25
N GLN A 270 63.00 -78.17 -96.83
CA GLN A 270 61.98 -79.03 -97.44
C GLN A 270 60.93 -79.56 -96.44
N GLY A 271 60.94 -79.09 -95.20
CA GLY A 271 60.01 -79.52 -94.15
C GLY A 271 58.94 -78.46 -93.86
N VAL A 272 57.72 -78.88 -93.54
CA VAL A 272 56.64 -77.96 -93.14
C VAL A 272 56.99 -77.31 -91.80
N ASN A 273 56.62 -76.03 -91.62
CA ASN A 273 56.89 -75.29 -90.39
C ASN A 273 56.25 -75.97 -89.17
N VAL A 274 56.97 -76.00 -88.06
CA VAL A 274 56.55 -76.62 -86.79
C VAL A 274 55.24 -76.02 -86.28
N ASP A 275 55.01 -74.72 -86.49
CA ASP A 275 53.82 -74.01 -86.00
C ASP A 275 52.68 -73.93 -87.05
N ASP A 276 52.92 -74.30 -88.31
CA ASP A 276 51.90 -74.31 -89.36
C ASP A 276 51.14 -75.63 -89.38
N THR A 277 50.15 -75.71 -88.51
CA THR A 277 49.33 -76.91 -88.37
C THR A 277 48.32 -77.13 -89.48
N VAL A 278 48.01 -76.11 -90.28
CA VAL A 278 47.10 -76.24 -91.42
C VAL A 278 47.81 -76.98 -92.53
N GLU A 279 49.04 -76.57 -92.84
CA GLU A 279 49.83 -77.21 -93.89
C GLU A 279 50.21 -78.66 -93.51
N GLN A 280 50.48 -78.94 -92.23
CA GLN A 280 50.69 -80.32 -91.75
C GLN A 280 49.45 -81.21 -91.92
N LEU A 281 48.25 -80.70 -91.62
CA LEU A 281 46.99 -81.44 -91.84
C LEU A 281 46.74 -81.71 -93.33
N GLU A 282 47.03 -80.74 -94.20
CA GLU A 282 46.85 -80.91 -95.65
C GLU A 282 47.76 -82.01 -96.20
N GLN A 283 49.00 -82.10 -95.73
CA GLN A 283 49.92 -83.18 -96.11
C GLN A 283 49.46 -84.55 -95.59
N ILE A 284 48.95 -84.63 -94.35
CA ILE A 284 48.34 -85.86 -93.83
C ILE A 284 47.13 -86.25 -94.68
N ARG A 285 46.29 -85.29 -95.07
CA ARG A 285 45.12 -85.52 -95.91
C ARG A 285 45.53 -86.09 -97.27
N LEU A 286 46.48 -85.48 -97.96
CA LEU A 286 47.00 -85.96 -99.24
C LEU A 286 47.55 -87.39 -99.10
N PHE A 287 48.30 -87.68 -98.04
CA PHE A 287 48.81 -89.03 -97.79
C PHE A 287 47.68 -90.06 -97.58
N ILE A 288 46.61 -89.69 -96.85
CA ILE A 288 45.45 -90.57 -96.65
C ILE A 288 44.69 -90.77 -97.97
N GLU A 289 44.48 -89.72 -98.76
CA GLU A 289 43.84 -89.77 -100.07
C GLU A 289 44.64 -90.69 -101.02
N ASP A 290 45.96 -90.52 -101.12
CA ASP A 290 46.85 -91.39 -101.89
C ASP A 290 46.75 -92.86 -101.44
N ARG A 291 46.74 -93.13 -100.12
CA ARG A 291 46.60 -94.49 -99.59
C ARG A 291 45.22 -95.07 -99.83
N ALA A 292 44.16 -94.27 -99.77
CA ALA A 292 42.81 -94.67 -100.08
C ALA A 292 42.66 -95.00 -101.57
N GLU A 293 43.27 -94.19 -102.45
CA GLU A 293 43.37 -94.47 -103.89
C GLU A 293 44.14 -95.77 -104.16
N ILE A 294 45.26 -96.01 -103.48
CA ILE A 294 45.98 -97.29 -103.58
C ILE A 294 45.11 -98.46 -103.09
N PHE A 295 44.33 -98.28 -102.02
CA PHE A 295 43.47 -99.33 -101.48
C PHE A 295 42.26 -99.61 -102.38
N THR A 296 41.67 -98.60 -103.02
CA THR A 296 40.62 -98.79 -104.03
C THR A 296 41.16 -99.45 -105.29
N TYR A 297 42.40 -99.14 -105.69
CA TYR A 297 43.13 -99.84 -106.75
C TYR A 297 43.41 -101.31 -106.40
N LEU A 298 43.82 -101.60 -105.16
CA LEU A 298 44.03 -102.98 -104.70
C LEU A 298 42.72 -103.76 -104.52
N ARG A 299 41.63 -103.06 -104.17
CA ARG A 299 40.30 -103.67 -104.06
C ARG A 299 39.70 -103.96 -105.44
N SER A 300 39.91 -103.08 -106.42
CA SER A 300 39.56 -103.36 -107.81
C SER A 300 40.42 -104.51 -108.38
N ASP A 301 41.70 -104.60 -108.01
CA ASP A 301 42.59 -105.69 -108.43
C ASP A 301 42.29 -107.04 -107.72
N ARG A 302 41.78 -107.02 -106.49
CA ARG A 302 41.21 -108.22 -105.83
C ARG A 302 39.90 -108.70 -106.44
N SER A 303 39.05 -107.79 -106.94
CA SER A 303 37.89 -108.19 -107.76
C SER A 303 38.28 -108.71 -109.15
N SER A 304 39.45 -108.32 -109.66
CA SER A 304 40.04 -108.85 -110.90
C SER A 304 40.70 -110.23 -110.75
N SER A 305 41.20 -110.57 -109.55
CA SER A 305 41.95 -111.81 -109.29
C SER A 305 41.08 -112.96 -108.72
N SER A 306 39.86 -112.68 -108.24
CA SER A 306 38.89 -113.72 -107.86
C SER A 306 38.05 -114.27 -109.04
N SER A 307 38.22 -113.74 -110.26
CA SER A 307 37.41 -114.10 -111.43
C SER A 307 38.15 -114.89 -112.53
N ARG A 308 39.40 -115.34 -112.33
CA ARG A 308 40.13 -116.18 -113.31
C ARG A 308 40.79 -117.45 -112.76
N LEU A 309 40.44 -117.85 -111.54
CA LEU A 309 40.72 -119.19 -110.99
C LEU A 309 39.56 -120.19 -111.23
N SER A 310 38.62 -119.88 -112.13
CA SER A 310 37.43 -120.71 -112.45
C SER A 310 37.42 -121.33 -113.85
N ASP A 311 38.39 -121.03 -114.74
CA ASP A 311 38.45 -121.63 -116.08
C ASP A 311 39.81 -122.34 -116.28
N ARG A 312 40.01 -123.40 -115.49
CA ARG A 312 40.91 -124.52 -115.79
C ARG A 312 40.40 -125.80 -115.09
N GLU A 313 39.15 -126.12 -115.39
CA GLU A 313 38.58 -127.45 -115.68
C GLU A 313 37.57 -127.26 -116.82
#